data_AF-A0A7V8A9A9-F1
#
_entry.id   AF-A0A7V8A9A9-F1
#
_cell.length_a   1.000
_cell.length_b   1.000
_cell.length_c   1.000
_cell.angle_alpha   90.00
_cell.angle_beta   90.00
_cell.angle_gamma   90.00
#
_symmetry.space_group_name_H-M   'P 1'
#
loop_
_entity.id
_entity.type
_entity.pdbx_description
1 polymer ?
#
loop_
_entity_poly.entity_id
_entity_poly.type
_entity_poly.pdbx_seq_one_letter_code
_entity_poly.pdbx_strand_id
1 'polypeptide(L)'
;MAFKLHAQLQQDTILIADLALSKLLIMNDSRYPWFILVPRIENAVEWHNLSEQHQSQLFTETMQVAKIVSAMPNIKKINIGALGNVVSQLHVHIIGRNARDEAWPKPVWGIGNAVQYEAEAAATLIAKIKTVLGFHP
;
A
#
# COMPACT_ATOMS: atom_id res chain seq x y z
N MET A 1 -18.04 2.10 16.18
CA MET A 1 -17.53 0.73 16.48
C MET A 1 -16.02 0.77 16.34
N ALA A 2 -15.30 -0.34 16.52
CA ALA A 2 -13.85 -0.34 16.26
C ALA A 2 -13.56 -0.41 14.76
N PHE A 3 -12.42 0.13 14.33
CA PHE A 3 -11.93 -0.01 12.95
C PHE A 3 -11.90 -1.49 12.52
N LYS A 4 -12.35 -1.77 11.29
CA LYS A 4 -12.25 -3.09 10.64
C LYS A 4 -11.77 -2.91 9.21
N LEU A 5 -10.78 -3.70 8.79
CA LEU A 5 -10.32 -3.72 7.39
C LEU A 5 -11.43 -4.26 6.49
N HIS A 6 -11.67 -3.61 5.36
CA HIS A 6 -12.67 -4.02 4.38
C HIS A 6 -12.36 -5.43 3.85
N ALA A 7 -13.39 -6.26 3.65
CA ALA A 7 -13.21 -7.67 3.30
C ALA A 7 -12.42 -7.85 1.99
N GLN A 8 -12.68 -7.03 0.97
CA GLN A 8 -11.93 -7.06 -0.29
C GLN A 8 -10.45 -6.72 -0.09
N LEU A 9 -10.12 -5.69 0.71
CA LEU A 9 -8.72 -5.36 1.03
C LEU A 9 -8.07 -6.51 1.81
N GLN A 10 -8.78 -7.14 2.73
CA GLN A 10 -8.28 -8.29 3.46
C GLN A 10 -8.01 -9.51 2.55
N GLN A 11 -8.82 -9.70 1.51
CA GLN A 11 -8.65 -10.79 0.55
C GLN A 11 -7.51 -10.54 -0.43
N ASP A 12 -7.38 -9.31 -0.93
CA ASP A 12 -6.45 -8.98 -2.01
C ASP A 12 -5.04 -8.62 -1.51
N THR A 13 -4.86 -8.44 -0.20
CA THR A 13 -3.61 -7.94 0.36
C THR A 13 -3.06 -8.81 1.48
N ILE A 14 -1.77 -8.66 1.74
CA ILE A 14 -1.07 -9.28 2.87
C ILE A 14 -0.67 -8.16 3.83
N LEU A 15 -0.94 -8.35 5.13
CA LEU A 15 -0.57 -7.38 6.16
C LEU A 15 0.95 -7.39 6.39
N ILE A 16 1.57 -6.21 6.32
CA ILE A 16 2.96 -6.01 6.72
C ILE A 16 3.02 -5.60 8.19
N ALA A 17 2.47 -4.43 8.54
CA ALA A 17 2.58 -3.87 9.87
C ALA A 17 1.45 -2.87 10.16
N ASP A 18 1.27 -2.58 11.44
CA ASP A 18 0.49 -1.43 11.90
C ASP A 18 1.44 -0.25 12.13
N LEU A 19 1.36 0.79 11.30
CA LEU A 19 2.03 2.09 11.52
C LEU A 19 1.28 2.90 12.58
N ALA A 20 1.66 4.14 12.84
CA ALA A 20 1.03 4.98 13.87
C ALA A 20 -0.47 5.19 13.59
N LEU A 21 -0.85 5.51 12.36
CA LEU A 21 -2.23 5.70 11.93
C LEU A 21 -2.74 4.54 11.07
N SER A 22 -1.92 4.03 10.14
CA SER A 22 -2.40 3.14 9.08
C SER A 22 -1.95 1.69 9.23
N LYS A 23 -2.78 0.77 8.73
CA LYS A 23 -2.31 -0.55 8.30
C LYS A 23 -1.47 -0.39 7.04
N LEU A 24 -0.25 -0.93 7.05
CA LEU A 24 0.57 -1.09 5.86
C LEU A 24 0.36 -2.50 5.31
N LEU A 25 -0.13 -2.55 4.09
CA LEU A 25 -0.45 -3.76 3.34
C LEU A 25 0.41 -3.82 2.08
N ILE A 26 0.63 -5.03 1.56
CA ILE A 26 1.12 -5.25 0.20
C ILE A 26 0.00 -5.88 -0.62
N MET A 27 -0.27 -5.32 -1.80
CA MET A 27 -1.19 -5.95 -2.75
C MET A 27 -0.62 -7.32 -3.14
N ASN A 28 -1.43 -8.37 -3.17
CA ASN A 28 -1.01 -9.71 -3.58
C ASN A 28 -0.90 -9.82 -5.11
N ASP A 29 -0.14 -8.90 -5.70
CA ASP A 29 0.16 -8.80 -7.12
C ASP A 29 1.65 -8.46 -7.30
N SER A 30 2.46 -9.51 -7.42
CA SER A 30 3.92 -9.47 -7.50
C SER A 30 4.47 -8.81 -8.77
N ARG A 31 3.62 -8.50 -9.75
CA ARG A 31 3.98 -7.77 -10.97
C ARG A 31 4.54 -6.37 -10.68
N TYR A 32 4.14 -5.77 -9.55
CA TYR A 32 4.55 -4.42 -9.16
C TYR A 32 4.88 -4.38 -7.66
N PRO A 33 5.89 -3.60 -7.22
CA PRO A 33 6.02 -3.24 -5.82
C PRO A 33 4.88 -2.32 -5.40
N TRP A 34 3.78 -2.91 -4.90
CA TRP A 34 2.51 -2.23 -4.66
C TRP A 34 2.09 -2.30 -3.20
N PHE A 35 2.26 -1.18 -2.51
CA PHE A 35 1.90 -0.99 -1.11
C PHE A 35 0.58 -0.25 -0.99
N ILE A 36 -0.15 -0.53 0.09
CA ILE A 36 -1.41 0.15 0.42
C ILE A 36 -1.38 0.57 1.89
N LEU A 37 -1.68 1.85 2.14
CA LEU A 37 -1.95 2.35 3.48
C LEU A 37 -3.46 2.46 3.70
N VAL A 38 -3.95 1.90 4.81
CA VAL A 38 -5.35 2.02 5.24
C VAL A 38 -5.37 2.69 6.61
N PRO A 39 -5.68 3.99 6.73
CA PRO A 39 -5.78 4.65 8.03
C PRO A 39 -6.82 3.93 8.90
N ARG A 40 -6.48 3.64 10.15
CA ARG A 40 -7.35 2.91 11.08
C ARG A 40 -8.44 3.78 11.70
N ILE A 41 -9.14 4.53 10.86
CA ILE A 41 -10.22 5.45 11.21
C ILE A 41 -11.53 4.89 10.67
N GLU A 42 -12.50 4.70 11.55
CA GLU A 42 -13.81 4.17 11.17
C GLU A 42 -14.53 5.11 10.20
N ASN A 43 -15.19 4.56 9.18
CA ASN A 43 -15.98 5.29 8.18
C ASN A 43 -15.23 6.35 7.37
N ALA A 44 -13.90 6.42 7.43
CA ALA A 44 -13.13 7.28 6.55
C ALA A 44 -13.24 6.75 5.11
N VAL A 45 -13.75 7.59 4.21
CA VAL A 45 -13.86 7.29 2.77
C VAL A 45 -12.86 8.13 1.98
N GLU A 46 -12.74 9.40 2.36
CA GLU A 46 -11.91 10.39 1.70
C GLU A 46 -10.87 11.01 2.63
N TRP A 47 -9.79 11.54 2.06
CA TRP A 47 -8.74 12.23 2.81
C TRP A 47 -9.29 13.37 3.68
N HIS A 48 -10.25 14.14 3.15
CA HIS A 48 -10.85 15.26 3.86
C HIS A 48 -11.83 14.84 4.96
N ASN A 49 -12.14 13.55 5.12
CA ASN A 49 -12.88 13.05 6.29
C ASN A 49 -11.99 12.94 7.53
N LEU A 50 -10.67 12.96 7.36
CA LEU A 50 -9.71 12.88 8.45
C LEU A 50 -9.52 14.26 9.11
N SER A 51 -9.21 14.27 10.41
CA SER A 51 -8.73 15.49 11.08
C SER A 51 -7.41 15.97 10.46
N GLU A 52 -7.08 17.24 10.59
CA GLU A 52 -5.82 17.80 10.05
C GLU A 52 -4.57 17.06 10.55
N GLN A 53 -4.59 16.63 11.82
CA GLN A 53 -3.55 15.79 12.41
C GLN A 53 -3.46 14.43 11.70
N HIS A 54 -4.58 13.77 11.46
CA HIS A 54 -4.60 12.49 10.75
C HIS A 54 -4.24 12.63 9.27
N GLN A 55 -4.62 13.72 8.61
CA GLN A 55 -4.16 14.01 7.24
C GLN A 55 -2.64 14.16 7.18
N SER A 56 -2.06 14.94 8.12
CA SER A 56 -0.61 15.14 8.21
C SER A 56 0.14 13.83 8.52
N GLN A 57 -0.42 12.99 9.41
CA GLN A 57 0.14 11.69 9.73
C GLN A 57 0.06 10.72 8.54
N LEU A 58 -1.08 10.66 7.84
CA LEU A 58 -1.24 9.84 6.64
C LEU A 58 -0.29 10.29 5.52
N PHE A 59 -0.09 11.60 5.35
CA PHE A 59 0.91 12.14 4.43
C PHE A 59 2.31 11.63 4.79
N THR A 60 2.68 11.74 6.07
CA THR A 60 3.99 11.33 6.57
C THR A 60 4.25 9.84 6.32
N GLU A 61 3.28 8.99 6.64
CA GLU A 61 3.35 7.55 6.38
C GLU A 61 3.44 7.24 4.88
N THR A 62 2.67 7.96 4.06
CA THR A 62 2.71 7.83 2.58
C THR A 62 4.11 8.15 2.05
N MET A 63 4.74 9.22 2.53
CA MET A 63 6.10 9.60 2.13
C MET A 63 7.16 8.62 2.64
N GLN A 64 7.00 8.07 3.85
CA GLN A 64 7.88 7.04 4.38
C GLN A 64 7.86 5.78 3.50
N VAL A 65 6.66 5.29 3.16
CA VAL A 65 6.51 4.11 2.29
C VAL A 65 7.01 4.41 0.88
N ALA A 66 6.72 5.60 0.33
CA ALA A 66 7.23 6.02 -0.98
C ALA A 66 8.77 6.02 -1.02
N LYS A 67 9.44 6.47 0.05
CA LYS A 67 10.91 6.40 0.15
C LYS A 67 11.41 4.96 0.12
N ILE A 68 10.74 4.04 0.81
CA ILE A 68 11.07 2.61 0.78
C ILE A 68 10.91 2.05 -0.64
N VAL A 69 9.79 2.33 -1.30
CA VAL A 69 9.52 1.91 -2.69
C VAL A 69 10.57 2.47 -3.65
N SER A 70 10.97 3.74 -3.48
CA SER A 70 11.98 4.37 -4.34
C SER A 70 13.36 3.69 -4.25
N ALA A 71 13.69 3.10 -3.10
CA ALA A 71 14.94 2.41 -2.86
C ALA A 71 14.93 0.95 -3.35
N MET A 72 13.80 0.46 -3.87
CA MET A 72 13.72 -0.88 -4.43
C MET A 72 14.39 -0.97 -5.81
N PRO A 73 14.92 -2.15 -6.19
CA PRO A 73 15.57 -2.33 -7.48
C PRO A 73 14.67 -1.94 -8.65
N ASN A 74 15.26 -1.32 -9.67
CA ASN A 74 14.64 -1.00 -10.95
C ASN A 74 13.44 -0.02 -10.91
N ILE A 75 13.11 0.59 -9.77
CA ILE A 75 12.08 1.62 -9.71
C ILE A 75 12.58 2.93 -10.31
N LYS A 76 11.79 3.49 -11.24
CA LYS A 76 12.08 4.76 -11.92
C LYS A 76 11.03 5.83 -11.67
N LYS A 77 9.82 5.44 -11.27
CA LYS A 77 8.74 6.35 -10.90
C LYS A 77 7.88 5.73 -9.80
N ILE A 78 7.27 6.57 -8.97
CA ILE A 78 6.25 6.13 -8.01
C ILE A 78 4.90 6.71 -8.44
N ASN A 79 3.85 5.88 -8.40
CA ASN A 79 2.47 6.33 -8.48
C ASN A 79 1.86 6.29 -7.07
N ILE A 80 1.19 7.38 -6.69
CA ILE A 80 0.47 7.50 -5.42
C ILE A 80 -0.96 7.89 -5.76
N GLY A 81 -1.94 7.20 -5.20
CA GLY A 81 -3.35 7.52 -5.45
C GLY A 81 -4.28 6.97 -4.38
N ALA A 82 -5.25 7.78 -3.98
CA ALA A 82 -6.44 7.34 -3.25
C ALA A 82 -7.60 7.37 -4.25
N LEU A 83 -8.13 6.21 -4.62
CA LEU A 83 -9.22 6.07 -5.58
C LEU A 83 -10.52 5.68 -4.86
N GLY A 84 -10.72 4.39 -4.61
CA GLY A 84 -11.84 3.92 -3.78
C GLY A 84 -13.19 3.75 -4.50
N ASN A 85 -13.23 3.77 -5.84
CA ASN A 85 -14.49 3.61 -6.60
C ASN A 85 -15.22 2.27 -6.33
N VAL A 86 -14.48 1.20 -6.01
CA VAL A 86 -15.04 -0.13 -5.72
C VAL A 86 -15.06 -0.41 -4.20
N VAL A 87 -13.97 -0.06 -3.51
CA VAL A 87 -13.86 -0.18 -2.05
C VAL A 87 -13.81 1.21 -1.45
N SER A 88 -14.90 1.64 -0.81
CA SER A 88 -15.02 2.99 -0.28
C SER A 88 -14.16 3.27 0.95
N GLN A 89 -13.74 2.25 1.70
CA GLN A 89 -12.84 2.46 2.83
C GLN A 89 -11.55 3.14 2.35
N LEU A 90 -11.22 4.29 2.92
CA LEU A 90 -10.06 5.09 2.52
C LEU A 90 -8.80 4.24 2.52
N HIS A 91 -8.12 4.22 1.38
CA HIS A 91 -6.83 3.56 1.22
C HIS A 91 -5.98 4.30 0.18
N VAL A 92 -4.67 4.35 0.42
CA VAL A 92 -3.71 5.04 -0.44
C VAL A 92 -2.79 4.00 -1.06
N HIS A 93 -2.76 3.91 -2.38
CA HIS A 93 -1.82 3.08 -3.12
C HIS A 93 -0.48 3.79 -3.27
N ILE A 94 0.62 3.08 -3.10
CA ILE A 94 2.00 3.53 -3.35
C ILE A 94 2.69 2.46 -4.19
N ILE A 95 2.96 2.76 -5.47
CA ILE A 95 3.32 1.77 -6.48
C ILE A 95 4.63 2.14 -7.16
N GLY A 96 5.61 1.23 -7.11
CA GLY A 96 6.85 1.35 -7.86
C GLY A 96 6.63 1.00 -9.33
N ARG A 97 7.09 1.88 -10.23
CA ARG A 97 6.90 1.79 -11.68
C ARG A 97 8.22 1.85 -12.43
N ASN A 98 8.27 1.19 -13.59
CA ASN A 98 9.40 1.24 -14.51
C ASN A 98 8.97 0.96 -15.96
N ALA A 99 9.81 1.33 -16.93
CA ALA A 99 9.46 1.23 -18.35
C ALA A 99 9.27 -0.21 -18.88
N ARG A 100 9.64 -1.23 -18.10
CA ARG A 100 9.49 -2.65 -18.44
C ARG A 100 8.34 -3.31 -17.68
N ASP A 101 7.64 -2.58 -16.80
CA ASP A 101 6.47 -3.14 -16.11
C ASP A 101 5.29 -3.34 -17.07
N GLU A 102 4.44 -4.34 -16.80
CA GLU A 102 3.40 -4.79 -17.73
C GLU A 102 2.38 -3.71 -18.11
N ALA A 103 2.20 -2.69 -17.27
CA ALA A 103 1.21 -1.65 -17.49
C ALA A 103 1.84 -0.37 -18.07
N TRP A 104 3.15 -0.25 -18.18
CA TRP A 104 3.78 1.01 -18.59
C TRP A 104 3.36 1.42 -20.02
N PRO A 105 3.03 2.71 -20.29
CA PRO A 105 2.98 3.86 -19.38
C PRO A 105 1.59 4.10 -18.73
N LYS A 106 0.65 3.18 -18.88
CA LYS A 106 -0.71 3.26 -18.33
C LYS A 106 -0.71 3.09 -16.80
N PRO A 107 -1.80 3.49 -16.12
CA PRO A 107 -2.06 3.07 -14.74
C PRO A 107 -2.11 1.55 -14.62
N VAL A 108 -1.75 1.01 -13.45
CA VAL A 108 -1.80 -0.43 -13.18
C VAL A 108 -3.22 -0.95 -12.92
N TRP A 109 -4.13 -0.10 -12.46
CA TRP A 109 -5.48 -0.49 -12.06
C TRP A 109 -6.27 -1.02 -13.26
N GLY A 110 -6.74 -2.28 -13.16
CA GLY A 110 -7.55 -2.93 -14.19
C GLY A 110 -6.76 -3.44 -15.41
N ILE A 111 -5.43 -3.49 -15.34
CA ILE A 111 -4.58 -4.00 -16.44
C ILE A 111 -4.01 -5.37 -16.09
N GLY A 112 -4.32 -6.36 -16.93
CA GLY A 112 -3.86 -7.75 -16.78
C GLY A 112 -4.47 -8.46 -15.58
N ASN A 113 -3.91 -9.63 -15.24
CA ASN A 113 -4.34 -10.45 -14.10
C ASN A 113 -3.27 -10.41 -13.01
N ALA A 114 -3.69 -10.33 -11.75
CA ALA A 114 -2.76 -10.34 -10.62
C ALA A 114 -1.96 -11.65 -10.58
N VAL A 115 -0.65 -11.53 -10.33
CA VAL A 115 0.23 -12.68 -10.09
C VAL A 115 0.54 -12.74 -8.60
N GLN A 116 -0.01 -13.71 -7.89
CA GLN A 116 0.18 -13.82 -6.44
C GLN A 116 1.66 -14.01 -6.08
N TYR A 117 2.05 -13.53 -4.92
CA TYR A 117 3.36 -13.83 -4.37
C TYR A 117 3.45 -15.30 -3.96
N GLU A 118 4.59 -15.93 -4.26
CA GLU A 118 5.00 -17.14 -3.56
C GLU A 118 5.15 -16.86 -2.07
N ALA A 119 4.72 -17.79 -1.21
CA ALA A 119 4.64 -17.57 0.23
C ALA A 119 5.98 -17.14 0.85
N GLU A 120 7.09 -17.77 0.45
CA GLU A 120 8.43 -17.45 0.93
C GLU A 120 8.92 -16.08 0.44
N ALA A 121 8.61 -15.72 -0.80
CA ALA A 121 8.95 -14.42 -1.36
C ALA A 121 8.19 -13.29 -0.66
N ALA A 122 6.89 -13.48 -0.39
CA ALA A 122 6.09 -12.56 0.42
C ALA A 122 6.67 -12.40 1.82
N ALA A 123 6.97 -13.51 2.51
CA ALA A 123 7.52 -13.48 3.87
C ALA A 123 8.86 -12.74 3.94
N THR A 124 9.76 -13.00 2.98
CA THR A 124 11.07 -12.32 2.89
C THR A 124 10.92 -10.82 2.66
N LEU A 125 10.03 -10.42 1.75
CA LEU A 125 9.76 -9.01 1.49
C LEU A 125 9.17 -8.34 2.74
N ILE A 126 8.17 -8.96 3.38
CA ILE A 126 7.54 -8.44 4.60
C ILE A 126 8.59 -8.25 5.71
N ALA A 127 9.44 -9.24 5.95
CA ALA A 127 10.49 -9.16 6.96
C ALA A 127 11.45 -7.99 6.68
N LYS A 128 11.91 -7.86 5.42
CA LYS A 128 12.78 -6.75 5.00
C LYS A 128 12.13 -5.39 5.25
N ILE A 129 10.86 -5.22 4.91
CA ILE A 129 10.14 -3.96 5.08
C ILE A 129 9.94 -3.64 6.57
N LYS A 130 9.60 -4.65 7.39
CA LYS A 130 9.52 -4.50 8.85
C LYS A 130 10.84 -4.00 9.45
N THR A 131 11.97 -4.60 9.06
CA THR A 131 13.29 -4.15 9.52
C THR A 131 13.59 -2.70 9.13
N VAL A 132 13.30 -2.31 7.88
CA VAL A 132 13.50 -0.92 7.41
C VAL A 132 12.63 0.09 8.19
N LEU A 133 11.45 -0.34 8.63
CA LEU A 133 10.54 0.46 9.43
C LEU A 133 10.86 0.44 10.95
N GLY A 134 11.88 -0.31 11.38
CA GLY A 134 12.24 -0.46 12.80
C GLY A 134 11.34 -1.42 13.58
N PHE A 135 10.53 -2.23 12.90
CA PHE A 135 9.84 -3.35 13.54
C PHE A 135 10.79 -4.55 13.61
N HIS A 136 11.15 -4.93 14.83
CA HIS A 136 11.92 -6.14 15.11
C HIS A 136 10.97 -7.31 15.43
N PRO A 137 11.34 -8.56 15.09
CA PRO A 137 10.58 -9.75 15.44
C PRO A 137 10.45 -9.94 16.96
#